data_AF-A0A348N3B4-F1
#
_entry.id   AF-A0A348N3B4-F1
#
_cell.length_a   1.000
_cell.length_b   1.000
_cell.length_c   1.000
_cell.angle_alpha   90.00
_cell.angle_beta   90.00
_cell.angle_gamma   90.00
#
_symmetry.space_group_name_H-M   'P 1'
#
loop_
_entity.id
_entity.type
_entity.pdbx_description
1 polymer ?
#
loop_
_entity_poly.entity_id
_entity_poly.type
_entity_poly.pdbx_seq_one_letter_code
_entity_poly.pdbx_strand_id
1 'polypeptide(L)'
;MFESIKYKTTLKNAFSDCFEPLKSVLGNVPIPMQTDRYITGAILGTCRGYAEAHHTSAKVYASLVDTVFEEIYRQNSIAVQTQTETWLTDADETFMASYYHAKEKAAQKLDLTWLQDYAKAHFDVAFEVHHST
;
A
#
# COMPACT_ATOMS: atom_id res chain seq x y z
N MET A 1 3.81 -10.21 -20.89
CA MET A 1 4.93 -10.17 -19.91
C MET A 1 5.49 -8.76 -19.74
N PHE A 2 5.62 -7.96 -20.81
CA PHE A 2 6.08 -6.56 -20.71
C PHE A 2 5.06 -5.61 -20.05
N GLU A 3 3.77 -5.77 -20.31
CA GLU A 3 2.72 -4.91 -19.72
C GLU A 3 2.65 -5.03 -18.19
N SER A 4 2.81 -6.24 -17.65
CA SER A 4 2.83 -6.46 -16.20
C SER A 4 4.00 -5.77 -15.52
N ILE A 5 5.15 -5.61 -16.19
CA ILE A 5 6.30 -4.89 -15.64
C ILE A 5 5.97 -3.40 -15.54
N LYS A 6 5.38 -2.82 -16.59
CA LYS A 6 4.94 -1.41 -16.59
C LYS A 6 3.99 -1.13 -15.43
N TYR A 7 2.95 -1.95 -15.26
CA TYR A 7 1.97 -1.76 -14.18
C TYR A 7 2.59 -1.84 -12.79
N LYS A 8 3.50 -2.79 -12.57
CA LYS A 8 4.27 -2.91 -11.34
C LYS A 8 5.10 -1.67 -11.05
N THR A 9 5.89 -1.21 -12.02
CA THR A 9 6.74 -0.01 -11.85
C THR A 9 5.90 1.22 -11.53
N THR A 10 4.77 1.40 -12.20
CA THR A 10 3.87 2.53 -11.94
C THR A 10 3.32 2.52 -10.50
N LEU A 11 2.77 1.39 -10.03
CA LEU A 11 2.26 1.30 -8.67
C LEU A 11 3.36 1.42 -7.61
N LYS A 12 4.49 0.75 -7.83
CA LYS A 12 5.65 0.81 -6.93
C LYS A 12 6.12 2.26 -6.74
N ASN A 13 6.31 3.00 -7.83
CA ASN A 13 6.76 4.39 -7.74
C ASN A 13 5.71 5.26 -7.03
N ALA A 14 4.43 5.12 -7.38
CA ALA A 14 3.36 5.89 -6.74
C ALA A 14 3.33 5.68 -5.22
N PHE A 15 3.44 4.44 -4.75
CA PHE A 15 3.45 4.14 -3.32
C PHE A 15 4.77 4.53 -2.63
N SER A 16 5.90 4.37 -3.31
CA SER A 16 7.18 4.86 -2.80
C SER A 16 7.12 6.37 -2.56
N ASP A 17 6.67 7.14 -3.54
CA ASP A 17 6.55 8.60 -3.46
C ASP A 17 5.51 9.02 -2.41
N CYS A 18 4.39 8.29 -2.32
CA CYS A 18 3.34 8.52 -1.33
C CYS A 18 3.89 8.47 0.10
N PHE A 19 4.69 7.47 0.43
CA PHE A 19 5.19 7.26 1.78
C PHE A 19 6.62 7.75 2.04
N GLU A 20 7.31 8.27 1.02
CA GLU A 20 8.66 8.83 1.15
C GLU A 20 8.81 9.82 2.32
N PRO A 21 7.87 10.75 2.56
CA PRO A 21 8.00 11.71 3.66
C PRO A 21 7.99 11.08 5.07
N LEU A 22 7.57 9.82 5.19
CA LEU A 22 7.45 9.10 6.46
C LEU A 22 8.56 8.05 6.65
N LYS A 23 9.30 7.72 5.59
CA LYS A 23 10.34 6.71 5.65
C LYS A 23 11.52 7.18 6.51
N SER A 24 12.13 6.24 7.21
CA SER A 24 13.42 6.45 7.87
C SER A 24 14.55 6.55 6.83
N VAL A 25 15.77 6.85 7.30
CA VAL A 25 16.98 6.88 6.45
C VAL A 25 17.24 5.52 5.79
N LEU A 26 16.87 4.42 6.46
CA LEU A 26 16.94 3.05 5.90
C LEU A 26 15.77 2.70 4.97
N GLY A 27 14.85 3.64 4.74
CA GLY A 27 13.73 3.48 3.83
C GLY A 27 12.58 2.64 4.38
N ASN A 28 12.43 2.56 5.71
CA ASN A 28 11.35 1.85 6.38
C ASN A 28 10.21 2.81 6.75
N VAL A 29 8.96 2.40 6.52
CA VAL A 29 7.79 3.13 7.01
C VAL A 29 7.59 2.94 8.52
N PRO A 30 6.86 3.84 9.21
CA PRO A 30 6.51 3.71 10.62
C PRO A 30 5.89 2.35 10.95
N ILE A 31 6.32 1.74 12.06
CA ILE A 31 5.82 0.42 12.50
C ILE A 31 4.28 0.41 12.64
N PRO A 32 3.62 1.44 13.20
CA PRO A 32 2.15 1.45 13.30
C PRO A 32 1.42 1.35 11.96
N MET A 33 2.03 1.78 10.83
CA MET A 33 1.41 1.64 9.50
C MET A 33 1.27 0.18 9.04
N GLN A 34 1.98 -0.75 9.67
CA GLN A 34 1.93 -2.18 9.34
C GLN A 34 0.66 -2.84 9.86
N THR A 35 0.00 -2.23 10.85
CA THR A 35 -1.23 -2.74 11.47
C THR A 35 -2.40 -1.76 11.33
N ASP A 36 -2.25 -0.74 10.49
CA ASP A 36 -3.31 0.24 10.23
C ASP A 36 -4.25 -0.25 9.12
N ARG A 37 -5.53 -0.42 9.50
CA ARG A 37 -6.61 -0.89 8.62
C ARG A 37 -6.86 0.07 7.46
N TYR A 38 -6.75 1.37 7.72
CA TYR A 38 -7.02 2.38 6.70
C TYR A 38 -5.94 2.34 5.61
N ILE A 39 -4.66 2.37 5.99
CA ILE A 39 -3.50 2.31 5.08
C ILE A 39 -3.52 1.00 4.27
N THR A 40 -3.65 -0.15 4.92
CA THR A 40 -3.62 -1.45 4.24
C THR A 40 -4.83 -1.65 3.32
N GLY A 41 -6.02 -1.22 3.74
CA GLY A 41 -7.21 -1.19 2.90
C GLY A 41 -7.03 -0.27 1.69
N ALA A 42 -6.46 0.93 1.88
CA ALA A 42 -6.17 1.86 0.80
C ALA A 42 -5.16 1.30 -0.21
N ILE A 43 -4.12 0.61 0.25
CA ILE A 43 -3.12 -0.05 -0.60
C ILE A 43 -3.79 -1.12 -1.47
N LEU A 44 -4.54 -2.03 -0.84
CA LEU A 44 -5.19 -3.13 -1.56
C LEU A 44 -6.27 -2.62 -2.52
N GLY A 45 -7.07 -1.65 -2.08
CA GLY A 45 -8.10 -0.99 -2.89
C GLY A 45 -7.51 -0.32 -4.12
N THR A 46 -6.42 0.43 -3.96
CA THR A 46 -5.70 1.05 -5.08
C THR A 46 -5.22 0.02 -6.09
N CYS A 47 -4.58 -1.07 -5.61
CA CYS A 47 -4.12 -2.16 -6.47
C CYS A 47 -5.29 -2.76 -7.26
N ARG A 48 -6.45 -2.92 -6.63
CA ARG A 48 -7.66 -3.46 -7.27
C ARG A 48 -8.21 -2.50 -8.32
N GLY A 49 -8.39 -1.23 -7.97
CA GLY A 49 -8.93 -0.22 -8.90
C GLY A 49 -8.06 -0.05 -10.13
N TYR A 50 -6.74 0.00 -9.93
CA TYR A 50 -5.77 0.08 -11.01
C TYR A 50 -5.78 -1.18 -11.91
N ALA A 51 -5.82 -2.37 -11.29
CA ALA A 51 -5.90 -3.64 -12.01
C ALA A 51 -7.17 -3.76 -12.87
N GLU A 52 -8.32 -3.28 -12.35
CA GLU A 52 -9.60 -3.27 -13.06
C GLU A 52 -9.60 -2.27 -14.22
N ALA A 53 -9.09 -1.05 -14.03
CA ALA A 53 -8.99 -0.02 -15.06
C ALA A 53 -8.10 -0.44 -16.25
N HIS A 54 -7.13 -1.32 -16.00
CA HIS A 54 -6.25 -1.87 -17.02
C HIS A 54 -6.63 -3.28 -17.48
N HIS A 55 -7.80 -3.81 -17.08
CA HIS A 55 -8.30 -5.13 -17.46
C HIS A 55 -7.29 -6.27 -17.25
N THR A 56 -6.54 -6.20 -16.16
CA THR A 56 -5.48 -7.17 -15.86
C THR A 56 -6.05 -8.51 -15.37
N SER A 57 -5.29 -9.60 -15.52
CA SER A 57 -5.70 -10.91 -15.01
C SER A 57 -5.50 -11.03 -13.50
N ALA A 58 -6.15 -11.99 -12.86
CA ALA A 58 -5.98 -12.27 -11.43
C ALA A 58 -4.52 -12.53 -11.04
N LYS A 59 -3.76 -13.21 -11.90
CA LYS A 59 -2.32 -13.45 -11.70
C LYS A 59 -1.51 -12.15 -11.71
N VAL A 60 -1.86 -11.21 -12.61
CA VAL A 60 -1.20 -9.90 -12.64
C VAL A 60 -1.57 -9.11 -11.39
N TYR A 61 -2.85 -9.07 -11.02
CA TYR A 61 -3.32 -8.42 -9.80
C TYR A 61 -2.57 -8.90 -8.55
N ALA A 62 -2.51 -10.21 -8.29
CA ALA A 62 -1.78 -10.75 -7.14
C ALA A 62 -0.31 -10.27 -7.14
N SER A 63 0.33 -10.29 -8.31
CA SER A 63 1.70 -9.84 -8.44
C SER A 63 1.89 -8.32 -8.29
N LEU A 64 0.86 -7.50 -8.53
CA LEU A 64 0.87 -6.07 -8.22
C LEU A 64 0.81 -5.84 -6.71
N VAL A 65 -0.07 -6.58 -6.02
CA VAL A 65 -0.19 -6.55 -4.56
C VAL A 65 1.15 -6.91 -3.92
N ASP A 66 1.76 -8.03 -4.32
CA ASP A 66 3.08 -8.46 -3.82
C ASP A 66 4.12 -7.35 -3.97
N THR A 67 4.22 -6.78 -5.18
CA THR A 67 5.21 -5.75 -5.50
C THR A 67 5.04 -4.51 -4.61
N VAL A 68 3.80 -4.08 -4.38
CA VAL A 68 3.51 -2.89 -3.58
C VAL A 68 3.77 -3.12 -2.10
N PHE A 69 3.32 -4.26 -1.55
CA PHE A 69 3.56 -4.57 -0.15
C PHE A 69 5.05 -4.82 0.15
N GLU A 70 5.80 -5.43 -0.78
CA GLU A 70 7.26 -5.55 -0.67
C GLU A 70 7.95 -4.18 -0.69
N GLU A 71 7.51 -3.27 -1.56
CA GLU A 71 8.08 -1.91 -1.60
C GLU A 71 7.90 -1.16 -0.28
N ILE A 72 6.70 -1.26 0.31
CA ILE A 72 6.33 -0.47 1.50
C ILE A 72 6.87 -1.12 2.78
N TYR A 73 6.66 -2.44 2.92
CA TYR A 73 6.87 -3.16 4.18
C TYR A 73 8.08 -4.09 4.17
N ARG A 74 8.75 -4.25 3.02
CA ARG A 74 10.01 -5.00 2.87
C ARG A 74 9.92 -6.38 3.51
N GLN A 75 10.73 -6.65 4.53
CA GLN A 75 10.79 -7.95 5.22
C GLN A 75 9.46 -8.35 5.89
N ASN A 76 8.60 -7.38 6.22
CA ASN A 76 7.33 -7.63 6.87
C ASN A 76 6.16 -7.75 5.88
N SER A 77 6.41 -7.69 4.56
CA SER A 77 5.37 -7.66 3.53
C SER A 77 4.38 -8.82 3.66
N ILE A 78 4.86 -10.05 3.80
CA ILE A 78 4.03 -11.25 3.90
C ILE A 78 3.14 -11.23 5.15
N ALA A 79 3.68 -10.82 6.30
CA ALA A 79 2.92 -10.73 7.54
C ALA A 79 1.80 -9.68 7.42
N VAL A 80 2.11 -8.51 6.86
CA VAL A 80 1.13 -7.43 6.69
C VAL A 80 0.07 -7.81 5.64
N GLN A 81 0.46 -8.46 4.55
CA GLN A 81 -0.49 -8.99 3.56
C GLN A 81 -1.45 -10.01 4.19
N THR A 82 -0.95 -10.96 4.97
CA THR A 82 -1.78 -11.99 5.63
C THR A 82 -2.82 -11.34 6.55
N GLN A 83 -2.42 -10.31 7.30
CA GLN A 83 -3.34 -9.54 8.15
C GLN A 83 -4.37 -8.74 7.33
N THR A 84 -3.93 -8.15 6.21
CA THR A 84 -4.79 -7.41 5.27
C THR A 84 -5.86 -8.34 4.68
N GLU A 85 -5.50 -9.56 4.28
CA GLU A 85 -6.43 -10.57 3.76
C GLU A 85 -7.45 -11.01 4.82
N THR A 86 -7.03 -11.07 6.09
CA THR A 86 -7.94 -11.33 7.21
C THR A 86 -9.00 -10.23 7.31
N TRP A 87 -8.61 -8.96 7.29
CA TRP A 87 -9.57 -7.84 7.34
C TRP A 87 -10.49 -7.77 6.12
N LEU A 88 -9.99 -8.13 4.94
CA LEU A 88 -10.82 -8.26 3.75
C LEU A 88 -11.87 -9.37 3.92
N THR A 89 -11.48 -10.51 4.48
CA THR A 89 -12.36 -11.67 4.71
C THR A 89 -13.43 -11.34 5.75
N ASP A 90 -13.04 -10.66 6.82
CA ASP A 90 -13.93 -10.27 7.91
C ASP A 90 -14.82 -9.06 7.56
N ALA A 91 -14.60 -8.44 6.39
CA ALA A 91 -15.25 -7.20 5.97
C ALA A 91 -15.16 -6.10 7.04
N ASP A 92 -13.98 -5.92 7.63
CA ASP A 92 -13.74 -4.90 8.65
C ASP A 92 -14.17 -3.51 8.14
N GLU A 93 -14.99 -2.80 8.91
CA GLU A 93 -15.65 -1.58 8.44
C GLU A 93 -14.67 -0.48 8.04
N THR A 94 -13.62 -0.28 8.85
CA THR A 94 -12.61 0.76 8.59
C THR A 94 -11.80 0.39 7.35
N PHE A 95 -11.42 -0.88 7.25
CA PHE A 95 -10.70 -1.42 6.11
C PHE A 95 -11.52 -1.32 4.81
N MET A 96 -12.79 -1.73 4.83
CA MET A 96 -13.63 -1.74 3.63
C MET A 96 -13.94 -0.32 3.15
N ALA A 97 -14.12 0.63 4.06
CA ALA A 97 -14.32 2.03 3.72
C ALA A 97 -13.11 2.60 2.94
N SER A 98 -11.89 2.39 3.46
CA SER A 98 -10.69 2.86 2.78
C SER A 98 -10.41 2.09 1.49
N TYR A 99 -10.69 0.79 1.47
CA TYR A 99 -10.56 -0.08 0.30
C TYR A 99 -11.40 0.41 -0.87
N TYR A 100 -12.71 0.65 -0.67
CA TYR A 100 -13.59 1.08 -1.75
C TYR A 100 -13.27 2.50 -2.21
N HIS A 101 -12.99 3.42 -1.27
CA HIS A 101 -12.57 4.77 -1.59
C HIS A 101 -11.31 4.79 -2.48
N ALA A 102 -10.29 4.00 -2.10
CA ALA A 102 -9.06 3.90 -2.86
C ALA A 102 -9.26 3.22 -4.22
N LYS A 103 -10.09 2.17 -4.26
CA LYS A 103 -10.45 1.47 -5.49
C LYS A 103 -11.10 2.39 -6.51
N GLU A 104 -12.08 3.19 -6.10
CA GLU A 104 -12.78 4.13 -6.98
C GLU A 104 -11.86 5.22 -7.51
N LYS A 105 -11.00 5.79 -6.66
CA LYS A 105 -10.03 6.81 -7.08
C LYS A 105 -9.01 6.25 -8.08
N ALA A 106 -8.42 5.10 -7.77
CA ALA A 106 -7.38 4.47 -8.60
C ALA A 106 -7.91 4.02 -9.97
N ALA A 107 -9.22 3.71 -10.07
CA ALA A 107 -9.85 3.40 -11.34
C ALA A 107 -9.92 4.61 -12.30
N GLN A 108 -9.94 5.83 -11.76
CA GLN A 108 -10.01 7.07 -12.55
C GLN A 108 -8.61 7.62 -12.86
N LYS A 109 -7.79 7.72 -11.82
CA LYS A 109 -6.43 8.25 -11.90
C LYS A 109 -5.62 7.75 -10.72
N LEU A 110 -4.41 7.26 -10.98
CA LEU A 110 -3.48 6.90 -9.91
C LEU A 110 -2.88 8.17 -9.30
N ASP A 111 -3.55 8.68 -8.25
CA ASP A 111 -3.17 9.87 -7.50
C ASP A 111 -3.32 9.58 -6.01
N LEU A 112 -2.19 9.54 -5.29
CA LEU A 112 -2.10 9.12 -3.89
C LEU A 112 -1.87 10.28 -2.92
N THR A 113 -2.00 11.54 -3.37
CA THR A 113 -1.81 12.71 -2.48
C THR A 113 -2.73 12.64 -1.26
N TRP A 114 -3.98 12.20 -1.43
CA TRP A 114 -4.93 12.02 -0.32
C TRP A 114 -4.47 10.98 0.71
N LEU A 115 -3.78 9.93 0.28
CA LEU A 115 -3.27 8.88 1.16
C LEU A 115 -1.99 9.36 1.86
N GLN A 116 -1.15 10.11 1.16
CA GLN A 116 0.01 10.77 1.74
C GLN A 116 -0.41 11.77 2.81
N ASP A 117 -1.41 12.61 2.55
CA ASP A 117 -1.95 13.59 3.50
C ASP A 117 -2.50 12.89 4.75
N TYR A 118 -3.28 11.82 4.56
CA TYR A 118 -3.75 10.99 5.66
C TYR A 118 -2.57 10.45 6.48
N ALA A 119 -1.58 9.85 5.82
CA ALA A 119 -0.46 9.23 6.51
C ALA A 119 0.36 10.26 7.31
N LYS A 120 0.62 11.44 6.75
CA LYS A 120 1.33 12.53 7.44
C LYS A 120 0.56 13.11 8.62
N ALA A 121 -0.77 13.03 8.61
CA ALA A 121 -1.60 13.49 9.71
C ALA A 121 -1.72 12.47 10.87
N HIS A 122 -1.47 11.19 10.60
CA HIS A 122 -1.73 10.10 11.56
C HIS A 122 -0.48 9.36 12.04
N PHE A 123 0.66 9.53 11.35
CA PHE A 123 1.90 8.86 11.70
C PHE A 123 3.07 9.85 11.78
N ASP A 124 3.88 9.69 12.82
CA ASP A 124 5.18 10.32 12.88
C ASP A 124 6.14 9.66 11.89
N VAL A 125 7.17 10.40 11.47
CA VAL A 125 8.26 9.87 10.65
C VAL A 125 8.92 8.70 11.38
N ALA A 126 9.26 7.64 10.65
CA ALA A 126 9.93 6.48 11.23
C ALA A 126 11.27 6.90 11.85
N PHE A 127 11.40 6.74 13.15
CA PHE A 127 12.61 7.02 13.91
C PHE A 127 13.41 5.73 14.15
N GLU A 128 14.73 5.87 14.14
CA GLU A 128 15.64 4.78 14.45
C GLU A 128 15.87 4.71 15.96
N VAL A 129 15.74 3.51 16.55
CA VAL A 129 16.30 3.24 17.87
C VAL A 129 17.75 2.81 17.62
N HIS A 130 18.69 3.75 17.70
CA HIS A 130 20.10 3.40 17.84
C HIS A 130 20.28 2.74 19.20
N HIS A 131 20.40 1.41 19.22
CA HIS A 131 21.01 0.74 20.36
C HIS A 131 22.49 1.11 20.38
N SER A 132 22.83 2.15 21.13
CA SER A 132 24.18 2.37 21.61
C SER A 132 24.53 1.23 22.56
N THR A 133 25.12 0.16 22.03
CA THR A 133 25.84 -0.86 22.83
C THR A 133 27.20 -0.33 23.26
#